data_AF-A0A077ZIV1-F1
#
_entry.id   AF-A0A077ZIV1-F1
#
_cell.length_a   1.000
_cell.length_b   1.000
_cell.length_c   1.000
_cell.angle_alpha   90.00
_cell.angle_beta   90.00
_cell.angle_gamma   90.00
#
_symmetry.space_group_name_H-M   'P 1'
#
loop_
_entity.id
_entity.type
_entity.pdbx_description
1 polymer ?
#
loop_
_entity_poly.entity_id
_entity_poly.type
_entity_poly.pdbx_seq_one_letter_code
_entity_poly.pdbx_strand_id
1 'polypeptide(L)'
;MPKLRLIGLTLLALSATAVSHAEETRYVSDELNTWVRSGPGDHYRLVGTVNAGEEVTLLQTDANTNYAQVKDSSGRTAWIPLKQLSTEPSLRSRVPDLENQVKTLTDKLTNIDNTWNQRTAEMQQKVAQSDSVINGLKEENQKLKNELIVAQKKVDAASVQLDDKQRTIIMQWFMYGGGVLGLGLLLGLIYLVGGAVRDALLGLPVKDRDWVVVGSTPQEMLDAGYQQVGRDFPVFLHPQTHEEYALARTERKSGSGYTGFTCYAAPDVTLEDDLKRRDLTINALAQDDNGEIIDPYNGLGDLQNRLLRHVSPAFGEDPLRVLRVARFAARYAHLGFRIADETLALMREMTHAGELEHLTPERVWKETESALTTRNPQVFFQVLRDCGALRVLFPEIDALFGVPAPAKWHPEIDTGIHTLMTLSMAAMLSPQVDVRFATLCHDLGKGLTPPELWPRHHGHGPAGVKLVEQLCQRLRVPNEIRDLARLVAEFHDLIHTFPMLNPKTIVKLFDSIDAWRKPQRVEQLALTSEADVRGRTGFESADYPQGRWLREAWEVAQSVPTKAVVEAGFKAATIKR
;
A
#
# COMPACT_ATOMS: atom_id res chain seq x y z
N MET A 1 -75.57 46.88 46.10
CA MET A 1 -75.66 45.66 45.27
C MET A 1 -74.96 45.92 43.94
N PRO A 2 -73.81 45.28 43.66
CA PRO A 2 -73.18 45.29 42.35
C PRO A 2 -73.66 44.10 41.51
N LYS A 3 -73.57 44.22 40.18
CA LYS A 3 -73.33 43.18 39.16
C LYS A 3 -73.94 43.66 37.84
N LEU A 4 -73.11 44.02 36.85
CA LEU A 4 -73.28 43.59 35.45
C LEU A 4 -72.16 44.11 34.53
N ARG A 5 -71.75 43.23 33.59
CA ARG A 5 -71.01 43.43 32.32
C ARG A 5 -69.48 43.50 32.45
N LEU A 6 -68.68 42.47 32.15
CA LEU A 6 -68.61 41.51 31.02
C LEU A 6 -68.12 42.17 29.72
N ILE A 7 -66.82 41.99 29.42
CA ILE A 7 -66.02 42.01 28.16
C ILE A 7 -64.55 41.90 28.67
N GLY A 8 -63.61 41.06 28.24
CA GLY A 8 -63.48 40.06 27.18
C GLY A 8 -62.11 39.37 27.38
N LEU A 9 -61.94 38.18 26.81
CA LEU A 9 -60.78 37.29 26.93
C LEU A 9 -59.42 37.94 26.58
N THR A 10 -58.35 37.52 27.28
CA THR A 10 -57.05 37.18 26.66
C THR A 10 -56.20 36.37 27.66
N LEU A 11 -56.20 35.04 27.47
CA LEU A 11 -55.19 34.13 28.01
C LEU A 11 -54.03 34.13 27.01
N LEU A 12 -52.85 34.62 27.39
CA LEU A 12 -51.65 34.51 26.57
C LEU A 12 -50.56 33.83 27.40
N ALA A 13 -50.40 32.54 27.14
CA ALA A 13 -49.29 31.74 27.61
C ALA A 13 -48.01 32.21 26.89
N LEU A 14 -47.01 32.64 27.65
CA LEU A 14 -45.64 32.85 27.18
C LEU A 14 -44.76 31.78 27.82
N SER A 15 -44.64 30.66 27.11
CA SER A 15 -43.58 29.67 27.28
C SER A 15 -42.27 30.27 26.75
N ALA A 16 -41.37 30.66 27.63
CA ALA A 16 -40.01 31.07 27.27
C ALA A 16 -39.17 29.83 26.98
N THR A 17 -38.77 29.65 25.72
CA THR A 17 -37.79 28.65 25.28
C THR A 17 -36.39 29.06 25.76
N ALA A 18 -35.81 28.27 26.66
CA ALA A 18 -34.40 28.36 27.01
C ALA A 18 -33.56 27.70 25.91
N VAL A 19 -32.82 28.51 25.16
CA VAL A 19 -31.81 28.05 24.19
C VAL A 19 -30.50 27.86 24.97
N SER A 20 -29.98 26.63 25.07
CA SER A 20 -28.66 26.37 25.64
C SER A 20 -27.59 26.66 24.58
N HIS A 21 -26.84 27.75 24.74
CA HIS A 21 -25.60 27.95 23.99
C HIS A 21 -24.48 27.12 24.62
N ALA A 22 -23.65 26.48 23.80
CA ALA A 22 -22.46 25.75 24.24
C ALA A 22 -21.47 26.74 24.90
N GLU A 23 -20.92 26.34 26.05
CA GLU A 23 -19.98 27.16 26.83
C GLU A 23 -18.66 27.31 26.07
N GLU A 24 -18.34 28.52 25.61
CA GLU A 24 -17.09 28.84 24.89
C GLU A 24 -16.11 29.56 25.83
N THR A 25 -14.92 29.00 26.04
CA THR A 25 -13.86 29.63 26.85
C THR A 25 -13.20 30.78 26.09
N ARG A 26 -13.10 31.95 26.72
CA ARG A 26 -12.41 33.15 26.23
C ARG A 26 -11.47 33.71 27.30
N TYR A 27 -10.53 34.56 26.88
CA TYR A 27 -9.56 35.20 27.78
C TYR A 27 -9.73 36.71 27.76
N VAL A 28 -9.70 37.37 28.91
CA VAL A 28 -9.72 38.83 28.99
C VAL A 28 -8.39 39.39 28.47
N SER A 29 -8.43 40.48 27.70
CA SER A 29 -7.24 41.12 27.12
C SER A 29 -6.18 41.45 28.18
N ASP A 30 -4.92 41.50 27.78
CA ASP A 30 -3.76 41.72 28.67
C ASP A 30 -3.63 43.18 29.20
N GLU A 31 -4.65 44.03 29.03
CA GLU A 31 -4.67 45.39 29.59
C GLU A 31 -5.07 45.40 31.08
N LEU A 32 -4.15 45.86 31.92
CA LEU A 32 -4.13 46.00 33.40
C LEU A 32 -5.41 45.69 34.19
N ASN A 33 -6.56 46.27 33.83
CA ASN A 33 -7.86 45.95 34.43
C ASN A 33 -8.99 46.26 33.44
N THR A 34 -9.86 45.29 33.20
CA THR A 34 -11.07 45.52 32.42
C THR A 34 -12.27 45.73 33.34
N TRP A 35 -12.90 46.89 33.23
CA TRP A 35 -14.13 47.21 33.96
C TRP A 35 -15.31 46.44 33.37
N VAL A 36 -16.05 45.75 34.22
CA VAL A 36 -17.24 45.00 33.82
C VAL A 36 -18.53 45.68 34.29
N ARG A 37 -19.60 45.48 33.54
CA ARG A 37 -20.88 46.19 33.68
C ARG A 37 -22.03 45.27 34.07
N SER A 38 -23.06 45.86 34.68
CA SER A 38 -24.29 45.15 35.03
C SER A 38 -25.16 44.78 33.82
N GLY A 39 -24.89 45.34 32.63
CA GLY A 39 -25.68 45.13 31.42
C GLY A 39 -24.90 45.45 30.14
N PRO A 40 -25.49 45.15 28.97
CA PRO A 40 -24.83 45.23 27.67
C PRO A 40 -24.74 46.69 27.16
N GLY A 41 -23.73 47.44 27.61
CA GLY A 41 -23.48 48.79 27.08
C GLY A 41 -22.93 49.79 28.10
N ASP A 42 -22.44 50.92 27.61
CA ASP A 42 -21.71 51.90 28.42
C ASP A 42 -22.55 52.65 29.47
N HIS A 43 -23.86 52.68 29.28
CA HIS A 43 -24.81 53.33 30.17
C HIS A 43 -25.13 52.49 31.42
N TYR A 44 -24.71 51.22 31.46
CA TYR A 44 -24.87 50.37 32.63
C TYR A 44 -23.79 50.62 33.69
N ARG A 45 -24.19 50.47 34.95
CA ARG A 45 -23.31 50.64 36.12
C ARG A 45 -22.14 49.67 36.08
N LEU A 46 -20.95 50.15 36.44
CA LEU A 46 -19.78 49.33 36.69
C LEU A 46 -20.02 48.45 37.93
N VAL A 47 -19.88 47.13 37.78
CA VAL A 47 -20.08 46.15 38.87
C VAL A 47 -18.77 45.64 39.45
N GLY A 48 -17.65 45.88 38.77
CA GLY A 48 -16.32 45.52 39.25
C GLY A 48 -15.29 45.51 38.13
N THR A 49 -14.19 44.82 38.38
CA THR A 49 -13.11 44.58 37.43
C THR A 49 -12.85 43.09 37.29
N VAL A 50 -12.44 42.67 36.08
CA VAL A 50 -11.90 41.34 35.80
C VAL A 50 -10.41 41.51 35.47
N ASN A 51 -9.59 40.55 35.93
CA ASN A 51 -8.16 40.65 35.76
C ASN A 51 -7.77 40.45 34.30
N ALA A 52 -6.74 41.17 33.87
CA ALA A 52 -6.12 40.96 32.57
C ALA A 52 -5.66 39.50 32.42
N GLY A 53 -6.03 38.87 31.32
CA GLY A 53 -5.66 37.49 31.01
C GLY A 53 -6.43 36.40 31.75
N GLU A 54 -7.47 36.74 32.51
CA GLU A 54 -8.34 35.78 33.20
C GLU A 54 -9.16 34.94 32.20
N GLU A 55 -9.28 33.66 32.48
CA GLU A 55 -10.15 32.74 31.73
C GLU A 55 -11.61 32.99 32.14
N VAL A 56 -12.47 33.20 31.15
CA VAL A 56 -13.89 33.46 31.35
C VAL A 56 -14.73 32.64 30.38
N THR A 57 -15.90 32.18 30.83
CA THR A 57 -16.85 31.48 29.98
C THR A 57 -17.78 32.47 29.32
N LEU A 58 -17.83 32.47 27.98
CA LEU A 58 -18.78 33.28 27.21
C LEU A 58 -20.18 32.67 27.30
N LEU A 59 -21.15 33.44 27.80
CA LEU A 59 -22.54 33.01 27.94
C LEU A 59 -23.42 33.53 26.79
N GLN A 60 -23.28 34.81 26.46
CA GLN A 60 -24.06 35.45 25.40
C GLN A 60 -23.30 36.64 24.82
N THR A 61 -23.55 36.97 23.56
CA THR A 61 -23.07 38.21 22.92
C THR A 61 -24.25 39.08 22.51
N ASP A 62 -24.17 40.38 22.80
CA ASP A 62 -25.07 41.39 22.26
C ASP A 62 -24.41 42.10 21.07
N ALA A 63 -24.87 41.77 19.87
CA ALA A 63 -24.37 42.33 18.62
C ALA A 63 -24.70 43.83 18.47
N ASN A 64 -25.73 44.35 19.14
CA ASN A 64 -26.13 45.76 19.00
C ASN A 64 -25.18 46.69 19.76
N THR A 65 -24.62 46.21 20.87
CA THR A 65 -23.78 47.02 21.76
C THR A 65 -22.31 46.60 21.72
N ASN A 66 -21.96 45.49 21.06
CA ASN A 66 -20.63 44.85 21.06
C ASN A 66 -20.14 44.49 22.46
N TYR A 67 -21.07 44.03 23.31
CA TYR A 67 -20.79 43.51 24.64
C TYR A 67 -21.05 42.01 24.70
N ALA A 68 -20.31 41.32 25.55
CA ALA A 68 -20.43 39.91 25.83
C ALA A 68 -20.72 39.70 27.31
N GLN A 69 -21.70 38.86 27.62
CA GLN A 69 -21.92 38.37 28.98
C GLN A 69 -20.96 37.21 29.23
N VAL A 70 -20.13 37.36 30.24
CA VAL A 70 -19.15 36.35 30.64
C VAL A 70 -19.36 35.92 32.08
N LYS A 71 -18.98 34.68 32.37
CA LYS A 71 -18.90 34.12 33.72
C LYS A 71 -17.43 33.96 34.10
N ASP A 72 -17.03 34.56 35.21
CA ASP A 72 -15.68 34.41 35.73
C ASP A 72 -15.51 33.11 36.54
N SER A 73 -14.27 32.82 36.92
CA SER A 73 -13.88 31.68 37.76
C SER A 73 -14.60 31.64 39.12
N SER A 74 -15.03 32.79 39.63
CA SER A 74 -15.80 32.93 40.88
C SER A 74 -17.30 32.71 40.68
N GLY A 75 -17.74 32.43 39.44
CA GLY A 75 -19.13 32.24 39.07
C GLY A 75 -19.94 33.53 38.92
N ARG A 76 -19.31 34.71 39.00
CA ARG A 76 -19.97 35.99 38.80
C ARG A 76 -20.22 36.21 37.31
N THR A 77 -21.41 36.71 36.98
CA THR A 77 -21.76 37.06 35.60
C THR A 77 -21.74 38.57 35.42
N ALA A 78 -21.04 39.03 34.38
CA ALA A 78 -20.94 40.46 34.07
C ALA A 78 -20.76 40.67 32.57
N TRP A 79 -20.97 41.91 32.12
CA TRP A 79 -20.85 42.29 30.72
C TRP A 79 -19.52 43.00 30.46
N ILE A 80 -18.80 42.54 29.44
CA ILE A 80 -17.49 43.04 29.00
C ILE A 80 -17.53 43.39 27.51
N PRO A 81 -16.86 44.46 27.05
CA PRO A 81 -16.72 44.72 25.61
C PRO A 81 -16.11 43.54 24.86
N LEU A 82 -16.70 43.14 23.72
CA LEU A 82 -16.23 41.99 22.94
C LEU A 82 -14.78 42.15 22.46
N LYS A 83 -14.35 43.38 22.17
CA LYS A 83 -12.97 43.73 21.80
C LYS A 83 -11.92 43.39 22.86
N GLN A 84 -12.34 43.20 24.11
CA GLN A 84 -11.47 42.84 25.24
C GLN A 84 -11.48 41.33 25.52
N LEU A 85 -12.13 40.52 24.68
CA LEU A 85 -12.08 39.06 24.75
C LEU A 85 -11.25 38.49 23.60
N SER A 86 -10.26 37.68 23.95
CA SER A 86 -9.39 36.94 23.03
C SER A 86 -9.72 35.44 23.04
N THR A 87 -9.48 34.78 21.92
CA THR A 87 -9.46 33.31 21.81
C THR A 87 -8.10 32.71 22.20
N GLU A 88 -7.06 33.54 22.28
CA GLU A 88 -5.71 33.12 22.65
C GLU A 88 -5.45 33.32 24.15
N PRO A 89 -4.81 32.35 24.84
CA PRO A 89 -4.40 32.49 26.23
C PRO A 89 -3.46 33.68 26.45
N SER A 90 -3.57 34.31 27.63
CA SER A 90 -2.79 35.48 28.00
C SER A 90 -1.29 35.25 27.97
N LEU A 91 -0.53 36.32 27.69
CA LEU A 91 0.95 36.28 27.73
C LEU A 91 1.48 35.73 29.04
N ARG A 92 0.79 35.98 30.16
CA ARG A 92 1.16 35.47 31.49
C ARG A 92 1.24 33.93 31.55
N SER A 93 0.38 33.23 30.82
CA SER A 93 0.40 31.76 30.72
C SER A 93 1.42 31.24 29.71
N ARG A 94 1.68 32.00 28.64
CA ARG A 94 2.61 31.63 27.57
C ARG A 94 4.08 31.86 27.94
N VAL A 95 4.37 32.86 28.76
CA VAL A 95 5.76 33.23 29.13
C VAL A 95 6.52 32.06 29.77
N PRO A 96 6.00 31.35 30.80
CA PRO A 96 6.71 30.21 31.38
C PRO A 96 6.96 29.06 30.39
N ASP A 97 6.01 28.79 29.49
CA ASP A 97 6.16 27.75 28.48
C ASP A 97 7.21 28.15 27.43
N LEU A 98 7.19 29.41 26.99
CA LEU A 98 8.21 29.96 26.09
C LEU A 98 9.59 29.97 26.75
N GLU A 99 9.71 30.33 28.03
CA GLU A 99 10.97 30.25 28.79
C GLU A 99 11.49 28.82 28.87
N ASN A 100 10.61 27.84 29.12
CA ASN A 100 10.99 26.42 29.16
C ASN A 100 11.42 25.89 27.78
N GLN A 101 10.75 26.32 26.70
CA GLN A 101 11.15 26.00 25.34
C GLN A 101 12.50 26.61 24.98
N VAL A 102 12.73 27.89 25.30
CA VAL A 102 14.00 28.58 25.09
C VAL A 102 15.12 27.90 25.88
N LYS A 103 14.87 27.52 27.13
CA LYS A 103 15.82 26.75 27.95
C LYS A 103 16.15 25.40 27.30
N THR A 104 15.14 24.63 26.90
CA THR A 104 15.32 23.33 26.24
C THR A 104 16.11 23.46 24.94
N LEU A 105 15.82 24.49 24.14
CA LEU A 105 16.55 24.77 22.90
C LEU A 105 18.00 25.19 23.19
N THR A 106 18.23 25.98 24.24
CA THR A 106 19.57 26.39 24.68
C THR A 106 20.39 25.19 25.19
N ASP A 107 19.79 24.30 25.98
CA ASP A 107 20.42 23.07 26.48
C ASP A 107 20.74 22.09 25.34
N LYS A 108 19.88 22.04 24.31
CA LYS A 108 20.16 21.30 23.08
C LYS A 108 21.32 21.94 22.32
N LEU A 109 21.31 23.25 22.12
CA LEU A 109 22.35 23.96 21.38
C LEU A 109 23.73 23.82 22.04
N THR A 110 23.81 23.90 23.37
CA THR A 110 25.07 23.74 24.12
C THR A 110 25.60 22.30 24.07
N ASN A 111 24.72 21.29 24.03
CA ASN A 111 25.12 19.88 23.94
C ASN A 111 25.19 19.34 22.52
N ILE A 112 24.93 20.13 21.48
CA ILE A 112 24.99 19.68 20.08
C ILE A 112 26.39 19.17 19.76
N ASP A 113 27.45 19.89 20.13
CA ASP A 113 28.82 19.49 19.80
C ASP A 113 29.22 18.18 20.51
N ASN A 114 28.86 18.03 21.78
CA ASN A 114 29.12 16.79 22.54
C ASN A 114 28.34 15.61 21.95
N THR A 115 27.05 15.82 21.65
CA THR A 115 26.19 14.80 21.05
C THR A 115 26.70 14.42 19.66
N TRP A 116 27.17 15.39 18.87
CA TRP A 116 27.70 15.19 17.54
C TRP A 116 29.05 14.46 17.57
N ASN A 117 29.96 14.83 18.48
CA ASN A 117 31.23 14.15 18.68
C ASN A 117 31.04 12.71 19.14
N GLN A 118 30.13 12.46 20.09
CA GLN A 118 29.81 11.11 20.55
C GLN A 118 29.21 10.27 19.41
N ARG A 119 28.23 10.80 18.68
CA ARG A 119 27.65 10.12 17.51
C ARG A 119 28.68 9.87 16.41
N THR A 120 29.61 10.79 16.20
CA THR A 120 30.69 10.64 15.22
C THR A 120 31.67 9.54 15.63
N ALA A 121 32.04 9.47 16.91
CA ALA A 121 32.90 8.42 17.43
C ALA A 121 32.22 7.04 17.38
N GLU A 122 30.95 6.94 17.81
CA GLU A 122 30.15 5.71 17.71
C GLU A 122 29.97 5.27 16.24
N MET A 123 29.75 6.23 15.33
CA MET A 123 29.67 5.96 13.89
C MET A 123 31.01 5.47 13.35
N GLN A 124 32.13 6.10 13.68
CA GLN A 124 33.46 5.66 13.26
C GLN A 124 33.77 4.25 13.77
N GLN A 125 33.40 3.93 15.01
CA GLN A 125 33.56 2.59 15.57
C GLN A 125 32.68 1.56 14.84
N LYS A 126 31.42 1.89 14.57
CA LYS A 126 30.52 1.03 13.78
C LYS A 126 31.02 0.83 12.36
N VAL A 127 31.50 1.89 11.70
CA VAL A 127 32.08 1.82 10.35
C VAL A 127 33.32 0.94 10.35
N ALA A 128 34.25 1.10 11.30
CA ALA A 128 35.43 0.25 11.40
C ALA A 128 35.08 -1.22 11.65
N GLN A 129 34.08 -1.49 12.50
CA GLN A 129 33.57 -2.84 12.73
C GLN A 129 32.88 -3.41 11.48
N SER A 130 32.08 -2.59 10.78
CA SER A 130 31.47 -2.95 9.50
C SER A 130 32.52 -3.21 8.42
N ASP A 131 33.59 -2.42 8.32
CA ASP A 131 34.69 -2.63 7.37
C ASP A 131 35.41 -3.94 7.65
N SER A 132 35.65 -4.29 8.92
CA SER A 132 36.20 -5.58 9.31
C SER A 132 35.28 -6.75 8.94
N VAL A 133 33.97 -6.61 9.18
CA VAL A 133 32.97 -7.63 8.82
C VAL A 133 32.85 -7.76 7.30
N ILE A 134 32.85 -6.64 6.57
CA ILE A 134 32.79 -6.61 5.10
C ILE A 134 34.05 -7.26 4.51
N ASN A 135 35.23 -6.98 5.05
CA ASN A 135 36.47 -7.60 4.56
C ASN A 135 36.49 -9.10 4.86
N GLY A 136 36.07 -9.52 6.07
CA GLY A 136 35.91 -10.94 6.40
C GLY A 136 34.89 -11.65 5.50
N LEU A 137 33.73 -11.02 5.26
CA LEU A 137 32.71 -11.53 4.34
C LEU A 137 33.19 -11.54 2.89
N LYS A 138 34.03 -10.60 2.45
CA LYS A 138 34.62 -10.59 1.11
C LYS A 138 35.59 -11.75 0.94
N GLU A 139 36.46 -12.00 1.92
CA GLU A 139 37.37 -13.15 1.92
C GLU A 139 36.61 -14.47 1.92
N GLU A 140 35.58 -14.59 2.77
CA GLU A 140 34.72 -15.78 2.83
C GLU A 140 33.93 -15.97 1.54
N ASN A 141 33.33 -14.90 0.97
CA ASN A 141 32.66 -14.97 -0.33
C ASN A 141 33.63 -15.32 -1.46
N GLN A 142 34.87 -14.83 -1.43
CA GLN A 142 35.87 -15.18 -2.45
C GLN A 142 36.30 -16.64 -2.33
N LYS A 143 36.45 -17.15 -1.10
CA LYS A 143 36.70 -18.57 -0.83
C LYS A 143 35.53 -19.44 -1.29
N LEU A 144 34.31 -19.10 -0.92
CA LEU A 144 33.08 -19.77 -1.36
C LEU A 144 32.92 -19.70 -2.87
N LYS A 145 33.27 -18.59 -3.52
CA LYS A 145 33.25 -18.47 -4.99
C LYS A 145 34.27 -19.39 -5.65
N ASN A 146 35.47 -19.51 -5.09
CA ASN A 146 36.48 -20.44 -5.59
C ASN A 146 36.05 -21.90 -5.38
N GLU A 147 35.49 -22.22 -4.21
CA GLU A 147 34.91 -23.54 -3.93
C GLU A 147 33.73 -23.85 -4.85
N LEU A 148 32.88 -22.86 -5.13
CA LEU A 148 31.77 -22.96 -6.07
C LEU A 148 32.28 -23.16 -7.50
N ILE A 149 33.34 -22.46 -7.93
CA ILE A 149 33.95 -22.68 -9.25
C ILE A 149 34.52 -24.11 -9.34
N VAL A 150 35.14 -24.61 -8.27
CA VAL A 150 35.67 -25.99 -8.25
C VAL A 150 34.54 -27.02 -8.23
N ALA A 151 33.49 -26.77 -7.43
CA ALA A 151 32.30 -27.61 -7.37
C ALA A 151 31.57 -27.60 -8.72
N GLN A 152 31.39 -26.43 -9.33
CA GLN A 152 30.81 -26.25 -10.64
C GLN A 152 31.66 -26.96 -11.70
N LYS A 153 32.99 -26.80 -11.71
CA LYS A 153 33.85 -27.55 -12.64
C LYS A 153 33.75 -29.06 -12.44
N LYS A 154 33.57 -29.54 -11.22
CA LYS A 154 33.33 -30.96 -10.94
C LYS A 154 31.94 -31.40 -11.43
N VAL A 155 30.92 -30.55 -11.24
CA VAL A 155 29.56 -30.75 -11.75
C VAL A 155 29.56 -30.72 -13.27
N ASP A 156 30.19 -29.75 -13.92
CA ASP A 156 30.36 -29.64 -15.37
C ASP A 156 31.17 -30.80 -15.93
N ALA A 157 32.24 -31.24 -15.26
CA ALA A 157 32.98 -32.43 -15.68
C ALA A 157 32.13 -33.70 -15.53
N ALA A 158 31.34 -33.80 -14.46
CA ALA A 158 30.40 -34.90 -14.26
C ALA A 158 29.22 -34.83 -15.23
N SER A 159 28.73 -33.63 -15.57
CA SER A 159 27.64 -33.38 -16.50
C SER A 159 28.11 -33.58 -17.93
N VAL A 160 29.33 -33.19 -18.31
CA VAL A 160 29.91 -33.53 -19.61
C VAL A 160 30.09 -35.05 -19.74
N GLN A 161 30.50 -35.73 -18.66
CA GLN A 161 30.50 -37.19 -18.64
C GLN A 161 29.08 -37.78 -18.69
N LEU A 162 28.11 -37.12 -18.07
CA LEU A 162 26.70 -37.53 -18.11
C LEU A 162 26.09 -37.27 -19.49
N ASP A 163 26.41 -36.16 -20.14
CA ASP A 163 25.98 -35.72 -21.47
C ASP A 163 26.62 -36.59 -22.54
N ASP A 164 27.90 -36.97 -22.41
CA ASP A 164 28.53 -37.91 -23.32
C ASP A 164 27.91 -39.30 -23.16
N LYS A 165 27.62 -39.72 -21.91
CA LYS A 165 26.85 -40.94 -21.64
C LYS A 165 25.40 -40.82 -22.10
N GLN A 166 24.75 -39.69 -21.95
CA GLN A 166 23.36 -39.45 -22.33
C GLN A 166 23.24 -39.33 -23.83
N ARG A 167 24.16 -38.66 -24.54
CA ARG A 167 24.23 -38.69 -26.01
C ARG A 167 24.51 -40.09 -26.51
N THR A 168 25.38 -40.83 -25.83
CA THR A 168 25.64 -42.25 -26.16
C THR A 168 24.41 -43.10 -25.89
N ILE A 169 23.67 -42.86 -24.80
CA ILE A 169 22.43 -43.54 -24.44
C ILE A 169 21.30 -43.12 -25.39
N ILE A 170 21.16 -41.85 -25.74
CA ILE A 170 20.19 -41.31 -26.71
C ILE A 170 20.48 -41.88 -28.10
N MET A 171 21.75 -41.92 -28.53
CA MET A 171 22.19 -42.60 -29.76
C MET A 171 21.95 -44.12 -29.67
N GLN A 172 22.12 -44.74 -28.49
CA GLN A 172 21.77 -46.14 -28.26
C GLN A 172 20.25 -46.36 -28.25
N TRP A 173 19.45 -45.43 -27.76
CA TRP A 173 17.98 -45.45 -27.83
C TRP A 173 17.53 -45.28 -29.28
N PHE A 174 18.22 -44.42 -30.04
CA PHE A 174 18.01 -44.24 -31.48
C PHE A 174 18.41 -45.50 -32.28
N MET A 175 19.45 -46.23 -31.86
CA MET A 175 19.94 -47.44 -32.53
C MET A 175 19.28 -48.75 -32.08
N TYR A 176 18.82 -48.86 -30.82
CA TYR A 176 18.32 -50.11 -30.23
C TYR A 176 16.85 -50.06 -29.75
N GLY A 177 16.18 -48.91 -29.81
CA GLY A 177 14.90 -48.69 -29.15
C GLY A 177 13.72 -48.36 -30.08
N GLY A 178 13.56 -49.04 -31.22
CA GLY A 178 12.39 -48.92 -32.10
C GLY A 178 11.06 -49.45 -31.51
N GLY A 179 10.82 -49.32 -30.21
CA GLY A 179 9.76 -50.04 -29.48
C GLY A 179 8.91 -49.29 -28.47
N VAL A 180 9.08 -47.98 -28.23
CA VAL A 180 8.27 -47.22 -27.24
C VAL A 180 7.32 -46.21 -27.93
N LEU A 181 6.78 -46.59 -29.09
CA LEU A 181 6.25 -45.68 -30.09
C LEU A 181 4.72 -45.76 -30.27
N GLY A 182 3.97 -45.51 -29.19
CA GLY A 182 2.50 -45.46 -29.25
C GLY A 182 1.92 -44.04 -29.26
N LEU A 183 2.42 -43.16 -28.40
CA LEU A 183 1.88 -41.79 -28.22
C LEU A 183 2.96 -40.69 -28.29
N GLY A 184 4.22 -40.99 -27.99
CA GLY A 184 5.32 -40.01 -28.05
C GLY A 184 5.85 -39.71 -29.47
N LEU A 185 5.66 -40.60 -30.46
CA LEU A 185 6.22 -40.36 -31.81
C LEU A 185 5.44 -39.33 -32.63
N LEU A 186 4.16 -39.09 -32.32
CA LEU A 186 3.34 -38.15 -33.10
C LEU A 186 3.39 -36.73 -32.57
N LEU A 187 3.83 -36.53 -31.33
CA LEU A 187 3.75 -35.24 -30.64
C LEU A 187 5.08 -34.71 -30.12
N GLY A 188 6.20 -35.44 -30.20
CA GLY A 188 7.48 -35.03 -29.62
C GLY A 188 7.60 -35.36 -28.13
N LEU A 189 8.67 -34.85 -27.49
CA LEU A 189 8.94 -35.04 -26.06
C LEU A 189 8.18 -33.98 -25.24
N ILE A 190 7.46 -34.41 -24.21
CA ILE A 190 6.61 -33.55 -23.37
C ILE A 190 7.25 -33.42 -21.98
N TYR A 191 7.32 -32.19 -21.47
CA TYR A 191 7.87 -31.91 -20.14
C TYR A 191 6.96 -30.97 -19.35
N LEU A 192 6.74 -31.27 -18.08
CA LEU A 192 6.11 -30.33 -17.14
C LEU A 192 7.12 -29.24 -16.79
N VAL A 193 6.74 -27.97 -16.83
CA VAL A 193 7.69 -26.86 -16.68
C VAL A 193 7.23 -25.78 -15.73
N GLY A 194 8.20 -25.01 -15.22
CA GLY A 194 7.95 -23.73 -14.57
C GLY A 194 7.23 -23.81 -13.25
N GLY A 195 6.01 -23.25 -13.21
CA GLY A 195 5.30 -23.01 -11.97
C GLY A 195 4.96 -24.28 -11.20
N ALA A 196 4.50 -25.29 -11.93
CA ALA A 196 4.12 -26.57 -11.35
C ALA A 196 5.30 -27.30 -10.69
N VAL A 197 6.43 -27.38 -11.40
CA VAL A 197 7.65 -28.04 -10.90
C VAL A 197 8.18 -27.33 -9.67
N ARG A 198 8.36 -26.00 -9.75
CA ARG A 198 8.84 -25.17 -8.64
C ARG A 198 7.93 -25.27 -7.41
N ASP A 199 6.61 -25.10 -7.60
CA ASP A 199 5.67 -25.08 -6.48
C ASP A 199 5.57 -26.47 -5.84
N ALA A 200 5.62 -27.57 -6.62
CA ALA A 200 5.69 -28.93 -6.09
C ALA A 200 6.97 -29.16 -5.24
N LEU A 201 8.13 -28.73 -5.74
CA LEU A 201 9.41 -28.84 -5.02
C LEU A 201 9.46 -27.98 -3.74
N LEU A 202 8.65 -26.91 -3.67
CA LEU A 202 8.48 -26.09 -2.47
C LEU A 202 7.43 -26.63 -1.50
N GLY A 203 6.71 -27.71 -1.84
CA GLY A 203 5.59 -28.22 -1.05
C GLY A 203 4.36 -27.30 -1.07
N LEU A 204 4.23 -26.46 -2.10
CA LEU A 204 3.08 -25.58 -2.30
C LEU A 204 2.01 -26.24 -3.19
N PRO A 205 0.73 -25.87 -3.04
CA PRO A 205 -0.31 -26.33 -3.95
C PRO A 205 -0.02 -25.93 -5.40
N VAL A 206 0.03 -26.92 -6.30
CA VAL A 206 0.12 -26.71 -7.74
C VAL A 206 -1.27 -26.37 -8.27
N LYS A 207 -1.43 -25.17 -8.84
CA LYS A 207 -2.70 -24.70 -9.41
C LYS A 207 -2.82 -24.99 -10.90
N ASP A 208 -1.79 -24.58 -11.64
CA ASP A 208 -1.73 -24.65 -13.08
C ASP A 208 -0.55 -25.55 -13.48
N ARG A 209 -0.74 -26.37 -14.51
CA ARG A 209 0.29 -27.20 -15.11
C ARG A 209 0.56 -26.72 -16.52
N ASP A 210 1.76 -26.20 -16.71
CA ASP A 210 2.24 -25.76 -18.01
C ASP A 210 3.19 -26.83 -18.55
N TRP A 211 2.97 -27.23 -19.80
CA TRP A 211 3.76 -28.25 -20.48
C TRP A 211 4.52 -27.63 -21.65
N VAL A 212 5.74 -28.11 -21.89
CA VAL A 212 6.50 -27.80 -23.10
C VAL A 212 6.65 -29.04 -23.96
N VAL A 213 6.47 -28.87 -25.27
CA VAL A 213 6.57 -29.91 -26.27
C VAL A 213 7.77 -29.62 -27.17
N VAL A 214 8.73 -30.55 -27.20
CA VAL A 214 10.00 -30.46 -27.94
C VAL A 214 9.99 -31.45 -29.10
N GLY A 215 10.42 -31.02 -30.28
CA GLY A 215 10.50 -31.91 -31.45
C GLY A 215 9.19 -32.07 -32.22
N SER A 216 8.23 -31.14 -32.05
CA SER A 216 6.92 -31.15 -32.70
C SER A 216 6.65 -29.85 -33.46
N THR A 217 5.70 -29.91 -34.36
CA THR A 217 5.24 -28.78 -35.17
C THR A 217 3.83 -28.33 -34.78
N PRO A 218 3.44 -27.08 -35.07
CA PRO A 218 2.06 -26.62 -34.87
C PRO A 218 1.02 -27.51 -35.57
N GLN A 219 1.35 -28.03 -36.76
CA GLN A 219 0.43 -28.88 -37.52
C GLN A 219 0.22 -30.24 -36.82
N GLU A 220 1.28 -30.87 -36.32
CA GLU A 220 1.17 -32.13 -35.56
C GLU A 220 0.35 -31.97 -34.28
N MET A 221 0.48 -30.84 -33.57
CA MET A 221 -0.36 -30.51 -32.42
C MET A 221 -1.85 -30.41 -32.80
N LEU A 222 -2.16 -29.72 -33.91
CA LEU A 222 -3.53 -29.59 -34.42
C LEU A 222 -4.10 -30.93 -34.88
N ASP A 223 -3.30 -31.74 -35.57
CA ASP A 223 -3.68 -33.07 -36.05
C ASP A 223 -3.97 -34.03 -34.89
N ALA A 224 -3.27 -33.88 -33.76
CA ALA A 224 -3.54 -34.59 -32.51
C ALA A 224 -4.78 -34.08 -31.76
N GLY A 225 -5.47 -33.06 -32.28
CA GLY A 225 -6.71 -32.52 -31.71
C GLY A 225 -6.52 -31.45 -30.65
N TYR A 226 -5.31 -30.90 -30.50
CA TYR A 226 -5.11 -29.75 -29.63
C TYR A 226 -5.69 -28.48 -30.26
N GLN A 227 -6.19 -27.58 -29.41
CA GLN A 227 -6.71 -26.30 -29.86
C GLN A 227 -5.67 -25.20 -29.67
N GLN A 228 -5.21 -24.59 -30.77
CA GLN A 228 -4.29 -23.46 -30.70
C GLN A 228 -4.97 -22.23 -30.04
N VAL A 229 -4.29 -21.63 -29.08
CA VAL A 229 -4.69 -20.41 -28.37
C VAL A 229 -3.59 -19.36 -28.47
N GLY A 230 -3.98 -18.12 -28.79
CA GLY A 230 -3.03 -17.02 -29.05
C GLY A 230 -2.59 -16.95 -30.52
N ARG A 231 -2.34 -15.72 -31.01
CA ARG A 231 -1.90 -15.49 -32.40
C ARG A 231 -0.38 -15.54 -32.56
N ASP A 232 0.35 -14.97 -31.59
CA ASP A 232 1.79 -14.74 -31.71
C ASP A 232 2.63 -15.86 -31.07
N PHE A 233 2.01 -16.70 -30.23
CA PHE A 233 2.66 -17.77 -29.48
C PHE A 233 1.94 -19.09 -29.73
N PRO A 234 2.65 -20.17 -30.12
CA PRO A 234 2.06 -21.48 -30.35
C PRO A 234 1.80 -22.20 -29.01
N VAL A 235 0.80 -21.74 -28.28
CA VAL A 235 0.24 -22.40 -27.10
C VAL A 235 -1.01 -23.17 -27.54
N PHE A 236 -1.18 -24.36 -27.00
CA PHE A 236 -2.22 -25.29 -27.36
C PHE A 236 -2.93 -25.78 -26.09
N LEU A 237 -4.25 -25.91 -26.14
CA LEU A 237 -5.02 -26.53 -25.06
C LEU A 237 -5.22 -28.01 -25.34
N HIS A 238 -4.93 -28.84 -24.34
CA HIS A 238 -5.15 -30.28 -24.42
C HIS A 238 -6.65 -30.60 -24.52
N PRO A 239 -7.09 -31.52 -25.41
CA PRO A 239 -8.50 -31.72 -25.74
C PRO A 239 -9.38 -32.19 -24.57
N GLN A 240 -8.82 -32.93 -23.61
CA GLN A 240 -9.58 -33.40 -22.43
C GLN A 240 -9.32 -32.60 -21.15
N THR A 241 -8.07 -32.24 -20.86
CA THR A 241 -7.70 -31.58 -19.59
C THR A 241 -7.75 -30.05 -19.68
N HIS A 242 -7.74 -29.48 -20.90
CA HIS A 242 -7.57 -28.04 -21.14
C HIS A 242 -6.32 -27.43 -20.50
N GLU A 243 -5.32 -28.25 -20.14
CA GLU A 243 -4.00 -27.76 -19.71
C GLU A 243 -3.24 -27.14 -20.90
N GLU A 244 -2.32 -26.21 -20.62
CA GLU A 244 -1.56 -25.47 -21.63
C GLU A 244 -0.29 -26.23 -22.05
N TYR A 245 -0.15 -26.44 -23.36
CA TYR A 245 0.99 -27.09 -24.01
C TYR A 245 1.62 -26.10 -24.98
N ALA A 246 2.83 -25.65 -24.70
CA ALA A 246 3.57 -24.73 -25.57
C ALA A 246 4.64 -25.49 -26.35
N LEU A 247 4.80 -25.19 -27.65
CA LEU A 247 5.98 -25.67 -28.38
C LEU A 247 7.23 -24.97 -27.86
N ALA A 248 8.33 -25.73 -27.72
CA ALA A 248 9.64 -25.19 -27.42
C ALA A 248 10.03 -24.15 -28.47
N ARG A 249 10.60 -23.02 -28.01
CA ARG A 249 10.83 -21.88 -28.89
C ARG A 249 12.18 -21.22 -28.72
N THR A 250 12.64 -20.66 -29.84
CA THR A 250 13.57 -19.54 -29.83
C THR A 250 12.91 -18.26 -30.36
N GLU A 251 13.57 -17.12 -30.21
CA GLU A 251 13.21 -15.85 -30.83
C GLU A 251 14.28 -15.56 -31.86
N ARG A 252 13.82 -15.11 -33.02
CA ARG A 252 14.66 -14.56 -34.07
C ARG A 252 14.42 -13.06 -34.13
N LYS A 253 15.50 -12.27 -34.13
CA LYS A 253 15.41 -10.83 -34.34
C LYS A 253 14.87 -10.56 -35.76
N SER A 254 13.70 -9.94 -35.85
CA SER A 254 13.02 -9.53 -37.07
C SER A 254 12.92 -7.99 -37.20
N GLY A 255 13.23 -7.23 -36.15
CA GLY A 255 13.15 -5.75 -36.13
C GLY A 255 13.86 -5.09 -34.95
N SER A 256 13.54 -3.82 -34.66
CA SER A 256 14.03 -3.07 -33.48
C SER A 256 12.93 -2.86 -32.44
N GLY A 257 13.27 -2.90 -31.15
CA GLY A 257 12.33 -2.74 -30.03
C GLY A 257 11.67 -4.05 -29.60
N TYR A 258 10.76 -3.99 -28.63
CA TYR A 258 10.11 -5.16 -28.02
C TYR A 258 9.27 -6.01 -29.02
N THR A 259 8.80 -5.40 -30.10
CA THR A 259 8.08 -6.08 -31.20
C THR A 259 9.01 -6.69 -32.26
N GLY A 260 10.33 -6.51 -32.11
CA GLY A 260 11.35 -6.90 -33.08
C GLY A 260 11.79 -8.36 -33.01
N PHE A 261 11.01 -9.24 -32.36
CA PHE A 261 11.30 -10.65 -32.21
C PHE A 261 10.13 -11.48 -32.75
N THR A 262 10.42 -12.41 -33.66
CA THR A 262 9.46 -13.44 -34.10
C THR A 262 9.73 -14.74 -33.37
N CYS A 263 8.68 -15.37 -32.85
CA CYS A 263 8.74 -16.71 -32.26
C CYS A 263 9.13 -17.72 -33.35
N TYR A 264 10.21 -18.45 -33.12
CA TYR A 264 10.64 -19.60 -33.92
C TYR A 264 10.36 -20.86 -33.11
N ALA A 265 9.30 -21.58 -33.48
CA ALA A 265 8.96 -22.87 -32.91
C ALA A 265 9.15 -23.91 -34.02
N ALA A 266 10.20 -24.71 -33.90
CA ALA A 266 10.56 -25.72 -34.87
C ALA A 266 11.09 -26.96 -34.14
N PRO A 267 11.03 -28.15 -34.78
CA PRO A 267 11.42 -29.40 -34.14
C PRO A 267 12.89 -29.46 -33.66
N ASP A 268 13.75 -28.59 -34.17
CA ASP A 268 15.16 -28.48 -33.82
C ASP A 268 15.43 -27.62 -32.57
N VAL A 269 14.42 -26.90 -32.05
CA VAL A 269 14.56 -26.15 -30.79
C VAL A 269 14.63 -27.11 -29.61
N THR A 270 15.71 -27.03 -28.82
CA THR A 270 15.89 -27.91 -27.66
C THR A 270 15.14 -27.41 -26.43
N LEU A 271 14.98 -28.29 -25.44
CA LEU A 271 14.42 -27.93 -24.14
C LEU A 271 15.26 -26.83 -23.46
N GLU A 272 16.58 -26.94 -23.52
CA GLU A 272 17.51 -25.96 -22.93
C GLU A 272 17.33 -24.58 -23.57
N ASP A 273 17.18 -24.51 -24.89
CA ASP A 273 16.95 -23.26 -25.61
C ASP A 273 15.65 -22.56 -25.16
N ASP A 274 14.58 -23.32 -24.89
CA ASP A 274 13.34 -22.78 -24.33
C ASP A 274 13.53 -22.31 -22.88
N LEU A 275 14.11 -23.17 -22.03
CA LEU A 275 14.34 -22.87 -20.61
C LEU A 275 15.22 -21.63 -20.42
N LYS A 276 16.22 -21.41 -21.29
CA LYS A 276 17.14 -20.26 -21.26
C LYS A 276 16.45 -18.89 -21.28
N ARG A 277 15.27 -18.83 -21.92
CA ARG A 277 14.52 -17.60 -22.14
C ARG A 277 13.63 -17.22 -20.97
N ARG A 278 13.43 -18.12 -20.02
CA ARG A 278 12.61 -17.86 -18.85
C ARG A 278 13.24 -16.78 -17.98
N ASP A 279 12.42 -16.20 -17.12
CA ASP A 279 12.84 -15.09 -16.28
C ASP A 279 13.81 -15.54 -15.19
N LEU A 280 13.41 -16.53 -14.38
CA LEU A 280 14.13 -16.98 -13.19
C LEU A 280 14.59 -18.44 -13.32
N THR A 281 15.77 -18.76 -12.76
CA THR A 281 16.33 -20.12 -12.72
C THR A 281 15.36 -21.12 -12.08
N ILE A 282 14.71 -20.74 -11.00
CA ILE A 282 13.68 -21.56 -10.33
C ILE A 282 12.43 -21.81 -11.19
N ASN A 283 12.23 -21.05 -12.26
CA ASN A 283 11.15 -21.26 -13.24
C ASN A 283 11.65 -21.98 -14.51
N ALA A 284 12.96 -22.16 -14.64
CA ALA A 284 13.63 -22.85 -15.73
C ALA A 284 13.93 -24.32 -15.39
N LEU A 285 13.04 -24.93 -14.60
CA LEU A 285 13.04 -26.34 -14.28
C LEU A 285 12.01 -27.06 -15.16
N ALA A 286 12.40 -28.24 -15.65
CA ALA A 286 11.53 -29.16 -16.36
C ALA A 286 11.48 -30.51 -15.64
N GLN A 287 10.37 -31.22 -15.79
CA GLN A 287 10.19 -32.57 -15.28
C GLN A 287 9.70 -33.47 -16.41
N ASP A 288 10.34 -34.62 -16.59
CA ASP A 288 9.95 -35.63 -17.58
C ASP A 288 8.80 -36.54 -17.06
N ASP A 289 8.32 -37.43 -17.92
CA ASP A 289 7.25 -38.39 -17.58
C ASP A 289 7.65 -39.40 -16.48
N ASN A 290 8.95 -39.60 -16.24
CA ASN A 290 9.47 -40.45 -15.17
C ASN A 290 9.58 -39.71 -13.83
N GLY A 291 9.35 -38.40 -13.83
CA GLY A 291 9.49 -37.53 -12.67
C GLY A 291 10.92 -37.02 -12.45
N GLU A 292 11.86 -37.29 -13.36
CA GLU A 292 13.23 -36.77 -13.32
C GLU A 292 13.23 -35.27 -13.62
N ILE A 293 13.99 -34.51 -12.83
CA ILE A 293 14.10 -33.06 -12.98
C ILE A 293 15.27 -32.72 -13.90
N ILE A 294 14.99 -31.98 -14.96
CA ILE A 294 15.96 -31.43 -15.89
C ILE A 294 16.23 -29.98 -15.47
N ASP A 295 17.47 -29.71 -15.08
CA ASP A 295 17.91 -28.43 -14.53
C ASP A 295 19.24 -27.95 -15.15
N PRO A 296 19.21 -27.40 -16.38
CA PRO A 296 20.42 -26.93 -17.07
C PRO A 296 20.98 -25.62 -16.50
N TYR A 297 20.23 -24.91 -15.64
CA TYR A 297 20.57 -23.57 -15.15
C TYR A 297 20.68 -23.46 -13.63
N ASN A 298 20.80 -24.60 -12.93
CA ASN A 298 20.94 -24.68 -11.47
C ASN A 298 19.79 -24.03 -10.68
N GLY A 299 18.56 -24.15 -11.20
CA GLY A 299 17.33 -23.73 -10.54
C GLY A 299 17.06 -24.49 -9.24
N LEU A 300 17.46 -25.75 -9.12
CA LEU A 300 17.38 -26.53 -7.88
C LEU A 300 18.29 -25.95 -6.80
N GLY A 301 19.52 -25.58 -7.17
CA GLY A 301 20.45 -24.93 -6.26
C GLY A 301 19.91 -23.59 -5.77
N ASP A 302 19.38 -22.75 -6.66
CA ASP A 302 18.76 -21.49 -6.26
C ASP A 302 17.48 -21.69 -5.43
N LEU A 303 16.68 -22.74 -5.71
CA LEU A 303 15.49 -23.07 -4.92
C LEU A 303 15.83 -23.47 -3.48
N GLN A 304 16.89 -24.28 -3.31
CA GLN A 304 17.44 -24.68 -2.01
C GLN A 304 18.01 -23.48 -1.26
N ASN A 305 18.74 -22.60 -1.95
CA ASN A 305 19.35 -21.40 -1.39
C ASN A 305 18.37 -20.22 -1.23
N ARG A 306 17.10 -20.40 -1.60
CA ARG A 306 16.07 -19.34 -1.56
C ARG A 306 16.48 -18.09 -2.36
N LEU A 307 17.01 -18.28 -3.56
CA LEU A 307 17.47 -17.20 -4.44
C LEU A 307 16.55 -17.03 -5.65
N LEU A 308 16.22 -15.78 -5.95
CA LEU A 308 15.60 -15.37 -7.22
C LEU A 308 16.69 -14.84 -8.13
N ARG A 309 17.16 -15.69 -9.04
CA ARG A 309 18.23 -15.39 -9.99
C ARG A 309 17.70 -15.43 -11.42
N HIS A 310 18.11 -14.48 -12.26
CA HIS A 310 17.78 -14.51 -13.68
C HIS A 310 18.51 -15.65 -14.41
N VAL A 311 17.86 -16.25 -15.43
CA VAL A 311 18.44 -17.40 -16.15
C VAL A 311 19.63 -17.02 -17.02
N SER A 312 19.46 -15.96 -17.82
CA SER A 312 20.44 -15.57 -18.85
C SER A 312 20.32 -14.08 -19.19
N PRO A 313 21.29 -13.50 -19.94
CA PRO A 313 21.22 -12.11 -20.40
C PRO A 313 19.94 -11.74 -21.18
N ALA A 314 19.22 -12.73 -21.71
CA ALA A 314 17.90 -12.55 -22.34
C ALA A 314 16.87 -11.95 -21.36
N PHE A 315 17.15 -11.93 -20.05
CA PHE A 315 16.34 -11.19 -19.07
C PHE A 315 16.18 -9.71 -19.44
N GLY A 316 17.21 -9.08 -20.01
CA GLY A 316 17.17 -7.68 -20.44
C GLY A 316 16.20 -7.39 -21.59
N GLU A 317 15.71 -8.40 -22.30
CA GLU A 317 14.92 -8.24 -23.53
C GLU A 317 13.45 -7.87 -23.27
N ASP A 318 12.92 -8.10 -22.07
CA ASP A 318 11.56 -7.69 -21.68
C ASP A 318 11.56 -6.95 -20.33
N PRO A 319 11.30 -5.63 -20.30
CA PRO A 319 11.25 -4.85 -19.07
C PRO A 319 10.20 -5.35 -18.06
N LEU A 320 9.19 -6.13 -18.49
CA LEU A 320 8.19 -6.68 -17.57
C LEU A 320 8.83 -7.61 -16.54
N ARG A 321 9.98 -8.23 -16.87
CA ARG A 321 10.66 -9.14 -15.98
C ARG A 321 11.09 -8.49 -14.66
N VAL A 322 11.34 -7.18 -14.63
CA VAL A 322 11.57 -6.42 -13.38
C VAL A 322 10.38 -6.54 -12.42
N LEU A 323 9.16 -6.32 -12.93
CA LEU A 323 7.92 -6.45 -12.16
C LEU A 323 7.64 -7.90 -11.76
N ARG A 324 7.94 -8.85 -12.66
CA ARG A 324 7.77 -10.28 -12.36
C ARG A 324 8.68 -10.73 -11.23
N VAL A 325 9.96 -10.32 -11.22
CA VAL A 325 10.89 -10.62 -10.13
C VAL A 325 10.40 -10.00 -8.82
N ALA A 326 9.96 -8.74 -8.83
CA ALA A 326 9.36 -8.10 -7.66
C ALA A 326 8.13 -8.87 -7.15
N ARG A 327 7.27 -9.36 -8.06
CA ARG A 327 6.10 -10.18 -7.70
C ARG A 327 6.51 -11.52 -7.09
N PHE A 328 7.54 -12.17 -7.64
CA PHE A 328 8.07 -13.43 -7.09
C PHE A 328 8.72 -13.22 -5.72
N ALA A 329 9.42 -12.10 -5.51
CA ALA A 329 9.93 -11.70 -4.20
C ALA A 329 8.80 -11.55 -3.19
N ALA A 330 7.72 -10.85 -3.54
CA ALA A 330 6.53 -10.73 -2.69
C ALA A 330 5.84 -12.07 -2.41
N ARG A 331 5.72 -12.94 -3.44
CA ARG A 331 5.10 -14.26 -3.31
C ARG A 331 5.87 -15.16 -2.35
N TYR A 332 7.20 -15.14 -2.40
CA TYR A 332 8.07 -16.09 -1.69
C TYR A 332 8.84 -15.50 -0.51
N ALA A 333 8.62 -14.23 -0.15
CA ALA A 333 9.26 -13.60 1.00
C ALA A 333 9.07 -14.39 2.30
N HIS A 334 7.86 -14.91 2.56
CA HIS A 334 7.57 -15.75 3.73
C HIS A 334 8.33 -17.09 3.76
N LEU A 335 8.93 -17.51 2.63
CA LEU A 335 9.79 -18.70 2.54
C LEU A 335 11.28 -18.33 2.62
N GLY A 336 11.61 -17.06 2.87
CA GLY A 336 12.98 -16.57 2.99
C GLY A 336 13.67 -16.30 1.65
N PHE A 337 12.92 -16.17 0.54
CA PHE A 337 13.52 -15.85 -0.74
C PHE A 337 14.08 -14.43 -0.79
N ARG A 338 15.27 -14.29 -1.37
CA ARG A 338 15.88 -12.99 -1.70
C ARG A 338 16.27 -12.94 -3.18
N ILE A 339 16.38 -11.73 -3.71
CA ILE A 339 16.88 -11.53 -5.07
C ILE A 339 18.41 -11.68 -5.05
N ALA A 340 18.95 -12.41 -6.03
CA ALA A 340 20.40 -12.53 -6.18
C ALA A 340 21.02 -11.19 -6.61
N ASP A 341 22.20 -10.87 -6.09
CA ASP A 341 22.79 -9.52 -6.21
C ASP A 341 22.97 -9.08 -7.67
N GLU A 342 23.43 -9.99 -8.54
CA GLU A 342 23.57 -9.70 -9.97
C GLU A 342 22.22 -9.53 -10.70
N THR A 343 21.15 -10.15 -10.20
CA THR A 343 19.81 -9.92 -10.73
C THR A 343 19.27 -8.56 -10.31
N LEU A 344 19.49 -8.14 -9.06
CA LEU A 344 19.11 -6.80 -8.61
C LEU A 344 19.93 -5.71 -9.33
N ALA A 345 21.22 -5.97 -9.60
CA ALA A 345 22.06 -5.08 -10.41
C ALA A 345 21.52 -4.94 -11.84
N LEU A 346 21.17 -6.05 -12.51
CA LEU A 346 20.57 -6.02 -13.84
C LEU A 346 19.23 -5.25 -13.86
N MET A 347 18.38 -5.43 -12.84
CA MET A 347 17.13 -4.67 -12.72
C MET A 347 17.36 -3.15 -12.58
N ARG A 348 18.41 -2.74 -11.85
CA ARG A 348 18.81 -1.33 -11.77
C ARG A 348 19.30 -0.81 -13.11
N GLU A 349 20.14 -1.57 -13.82
CA GLU A 349 20.65 -1.19 -15.14
C GLU A 349 19.51 -0.97 -16.14
N MET A 350 18.55 -1.90 -16.21
CA MET A 350 17.36 -1.77 -17.06
C MET A 350 16.51 -0.54 -16.69
N THR A 351 16.37 -0.26 -15.40
CA THR A 351 15.66 0.92 -14.90
C THR A 351 16.35 2.22 -15.30
N HIS A 352 17.67 2.30 -15.12
CA HIS A 352 18.46 3.47 -15.51
C HIS A 352 18.54 3.67 -17.03
N ALA A 353 18.46 2.60 -17.81
CA ALA A 353 18.38 2.65 -19.26
C ALA A 353 17.02 3.18 -19.79
N GLY A 354 16.02 3.36 -18.93
CA GLY A 354 14.69 3.86 -19.31
C GLY A 354 13.78 2.79 -19.93
N GLU A 355 14.15 1.51 -19.87
CA GLU A 355 13.41 0.42 -20.52
C GLU A 355 11.98 0.28 -19.98
N LEU A 356 11.76 0.61 -18.71
CA LEU A 356 10.47 0.51 -18.03
C LEU A 356 9.43 1.50 -18.57
N GLU A 357 9.84 2.60 -19.21
CA GLU A 357 8.92 3.59 -19.80
C GLU A 357 8.15 3.03 -21.00
N HIS A 358 8.67 1.96 -21.62
CA HIS A 358 8.04 1.28 -22.76
C HIS A 358 6.97 0.24 -22.34
N LEU A 359 6.79 0.01 -21.04
CA LEU A 359 5.80 -0.95 -20.55
C LEU A 359 4.37 -0.45 -20.77
N THR A 360 3.50 -1.32 -21.27
CA THR A 360 2.08 -0.99 -21.36
C THR A 360 1.43 -0.97 -19.97
N PRO A 361 0.59 0.03 -19.67
CA PRO A 361 -0.07 0.17 -18.36
C PRO A 361 -0.75 -1.09 -17.84
N GLU A 362 -1.45 -1.83 -18.70
CA GLU A 362 -2.20 -3.04 -18.33
C GLU A 362 -1.27 -4.17 -17.89
N ARG A 363 -0.06 -4.28 -18.49
CA ARG A 363 0.95 -5.25 -18.05
C ARG A 363 1.51 -4.87 -16.68
N VAL A 364 1.73 -3.57 -16.42
CA VAL A 364 2.16 -3.09 -15.10
C VAL A 364 1.10 -3.39 -14.04
N TRP A 365 -0.17 -3.09 -14.33
CA TRP A 365 -1.27 -3.37 -13.41
C TRP A 365 -1.43 -4.86 -13.13
N LYS A 366 -1.37 -5.72 -14.15
CA LYS A 366 -1.52 -7.18 -13.96
C LYS A 366 -0.50 -7.77 -12.98
N GLU A 367 0.77 -7.35 -13.08
CA GLU A 367 1.81 -7.79 -12.15
C GLU A 367 1.60 -7.20 -10.75
N THR A 368 1.13 -5.95 -10.66
CA THR A 368 0.82 -5.26 -9.40
C THR A 368 -0.35 -5.91 -8.66
N GLU A 369 -1.45 -6.16 -9.36
CA GLU A 369 -2.63 -6.88 -8.85
C GLU A 369 -2.23 -8.26 -8.34
N SER A 370 -1.44 -8.99 -9.13
CA SER A 370 -0.95 -10.31 -8.73
C SER A 370 -0.07 -10.22 -7.47
N ALA A 371 0.81 -9.22 -7.37
CA ALA A 371 1.62 -8.99 -6.18
C ALA A 371 0.77 -8.64 -4.95
N LEU A 372 -0.30 -7.85 -5.13
CA LEU A 372 -1.24 -7.49 -4.08
C LEU A 372 -2.00 -8.69 -3.53
N THR A 373 -2.14 -9.81 -4.25
CA THR A 373 -2.75 -11.05 -3.72
C THR A 373 -1.82 -11.87 -2.81
N THR A 374 -0.52 -11.54 -2.76
CA THR A 374 0.47 -12.34 -2.03
C THR A 374 0.38 -12.14 -0.51
N ARG A 375 1.15 -12.93 0.27
CA ARG A 375 1.26 -12.75 1.73
C ARG A 375 2.06 -11.51 2.13
N ASN A 376 2.98 -11.06 1.27
CA ASN A 376 3.92 -9.98 1.57
C ASN A 376 3.95 -8.94 0.43
N PRO A 377 2.81 -8.31 0.08
CA PRO A 377 2.74 -7.38 -1.05
C PRO A 377 3.65 -6.16 -0.89
N GLN A 378 3.98 -5.74 0.34
CA GLN A 378 4.93 -4.66 0.61
C GLN A 378 6.32 -4.92 0.03
N VAL A 379 6.72 -6.19 -0.09
CA VAL A 379 8.03 -6.57 -0.65
C VAL A 379 8.11 -6.24 -2.14
N PHE A 380 7.00 -6.29 -2.87
CA PHE A 380 6.95 -5.89 -4.28
C PHE A 380 7.39 -4.42 -4.44
N PHE A 381 6.77 -3.52 -3.67
CA PHE A 381 7.08 -2.09 -3.72
C PHE A 381 8.47 -1.78 -3.16
N GLN A 382 8.93 -2.51 -2.12
CA GLN A 382 10.29 -2.40 -1.62
C GLN A 382 11.31 -2.79 -2.69
N VAL A 383 11.12 -3.91 -3.40
CA VAL A 383 12.02 -4.32 -4.49
C VAL A 383 12.03 -3.29 -5.62
N LEU A 384 10.88 -2.77 -6.01
CA LEU A 384 10.81 -1.71 -7.02
C LEU A 384 11.56 -0.46 -6.54
N ARG A 385 11.51 -0.13 -5.25
CA ARG A 385 12.30 0.97 -4.68
C ARG A 385 13.79 0.66 -4.73
N ASP A 386 14.19 -0.53 -4.33
CA ASP A 386 15.59 -0.97 -4.25
C ASP A 386 16.29 -0.99 -5.62
N CYS A 387 15.52 -1.18 -6.70
CA CYS A 387 16.02 -1.09 -8.07
C CYS A 387 15.72 0.27 -8.76
N GLY A 388 15.07 1.22 -8.09
CA GLY A 388 14.71 2.54 -8.63
C GLY A 388 13.44 2.55 -9.50
N ALA A 389 12.87 1.40 -9.82
CA ALA A 389 11.67 1.25 -10.64
C ALA A 389 10.42 1.87 -10.00
N LEU A 390 10.35 1.99 -8.67
CA LEU A 390 9.21 2.59 -7.97
C LEU A 390 8.99 4.03 -8.41
N ARG A 391 10.06 4.81 -8.54
CA ARG A 391 10.00 6.21 -9.01
C ARG A 391 9.45 6.35 -10.42
N VAL A 392 9.73 5.36 -11.28
CA VAL A 392 9.28 5.35 -12.69
C VAL A 392 7.82 4.94 -12.79
N LEU A 393 7.43 3.87 -12.08
CA LEU A 393 6.13 3.22 -12.23
C LEU A 393 5.06 3.76 -11.26
N PHE A 394 5.46 4.19 -10.07
CA PHE A 394 4.61 4.69 -8.99
C PHE A 394 5.23 5.94 -8.32
N PRO A 395 5.48 7.02 -9.08
CA PRO A 395 6.08 8.25 -8.53
C PRO A 395 5.31 8.80 -7.32
N GLU A 396 4.00 8.60 -7.25
CA GLU A 396 3.15 9.02 -6.15
C GLU A 396 3.49 8.28 -4.84
N ILE A 397 3.85 6.98 -4.93
CA ILE A 397 4.28 6.17 -3.78
C ILE A 397 5.73 6.49 -3.42
N ASP A 398 6.61 6.63 -4.43
CA ASP A 398 8.03 6.98 -4.21
C ASP A 398 8.18 8.32 -3.47
N ALA A 399 7.31 9.30 -3.77
CA ALA A 399 7.28 10.62 -3.16
C ALA A 399 6.93 10.62 -1.66
N LEU A 400 6.47 9.50 -1.09
CA LEU A 400 6.19 9.39 0.34
C LEU A 400 7.45 9.11 1.16
N PHE A 401 8.47 8.52 0.56
CA PHE A 401 9.70 8.22 1.28
C PHE A 401 10.51 9.49 1.54
N GLY A 402 11.03 9.63 2.76
CA GLY A 402 11.70 10.83 3.24
C GLY A 402 10.75 11.92 3.74
N VAL A 403 9.42 11.74 3.63
CA VAL A 403 8.40 12.66 4.16
C VAL A 403 8.12 12.30 5.63
N PRO A 404 8.46 13.15 6.61
CA PRO A 404 8.34 12.85 8.03
C PRO A 404 6.90 13.06 8.54
N ALA A 405 6.35 12.04 9.18
CA ALA A 405 5.12 12.04 9.94
C ALA A 405 5.39 12.33 11.44
N PRO A 406 4.37 12.74 12.24
CA PRO A 406 4.56 13.10 13.64
C PRO A 406 4.98 11.89 14.49
N ALA A 407 6.21 11.90 15.02
CA ALA A 407 6.80 10.81 15.80
C ALA A 407 5.93 10.29 16.97
N LYS A 408 5.05 11.12 17.53
CA LYS A 408 4.11 10.72 18.60
C LYS A 408 3.17 9.60 18.16
N TRP A 409 2.70 9.66 16.91
CA TRP A 409 1.72 8.72 16.37
C TRP A 409 2.35 7.77 15.35
N HIS A 410 3.47 8.19 14.74
CA HIS A 410 4.20 7.48 13.69
C HIS A 410 5.68 7.35 14.08
N PRO A 411 6.05 6.37 14.94
CA PRO A 411 7.42 6.25 15.44
C PRO A 411 8.45 5.89 14.36
N GLU A 412 8.02 5.30 13.24
CA GLU A 412 8.83 5.09 12.03
C GLU A 412 9.27 6.39 11.36
N ILE A 413 8.54 7.49 11.61
CA ILE A 413 8.72 8.83 11.04
C ILE A 413 8.51 8.88 9.53
N ASP A 414 9.12 8.00 8.74
CA ASP A 414 9.05 8.01 7.28
C ASP A 414 7.67 7.51 6.78
N THR A 415 6.97 8.37 6.04
CA THR A 415 5.63 8.06 5.49
C THR A 415 5.65 6.93 4.47
N GLY A 416 6.74 6.76 3.70
CA GLY A 416 6.91 5.65 2.78
C GLY A 416 7.07 4.31 3.51
N ILE A 417 7.84 4.28 4.60
CA ILE A 417 7.95 3.11 5.48
C ILE A 417 6.59 2.78 6.10
N HIS A 418 5.90 3.78 6.67
CA HIS A 418 4.53 3.65 7.19
C HIS A 418 3.58 3.05 6.16
N THR A 419 3.63 3.52 4.92
CA THR A 419 2.79 3.02 3.82
C THR A 419 3.03 1.53 3.56
N LEU A 420 4.29 1.08 3.54
CA LEU A 420 4.62 -0.34 3.35
C LEU A 420 4.19 -1.21 4.55
N MET A 421 4.37 -0.71 5.78
CA MET A 421 3.93 -1.40 7.00
C MET A 421 2.39 -1.54 7.02
N THR A 422 1.70 -0.47 6.67
CA THR A 422 0.23 -0.40 6.54
C THR A 422 -0.29 -1.35 5.47
N LEU A 423 0.36 -1.45 4.31
CA LEU A 423 0.03 -2.46 3.29
C LEU A 423 0.27 -3.90 3.80
N SER A 424 1.36 -4.15 4.53
CA SER A 424 1.61 -5.45 5.15
C SER A 424 0.50 -5.83 6.14
N MET A 425 0.01 -4.87 6.92
CA MET A 425 -1.09 -5.07 7.85
C MET A 425 -2.41 -5.34 7.13
N ALA A 426 -2.75 -4.57 6.09
CA ALA A 426 -3.93 -4.84 5.26
C ALA A 426 -3.91 -6.24 4.64
N ALA A 427 -2.74 -6.74 4.25
CA ALA A 427 -2.61 -8.10 3.74
C ALA A 427 -2.91 -9.19 4.78
N MET A 428 -2.64 -8.92 6.06
CA MET A 428 -3.02 -9.80 7.17
C MET A 428 -4.51 -9.71 7.52
N LEU A 429 -5.12 -8.53 7.36
CA LEU A 429 -6.53 -8.28 7.71
C LEU A 429 -7.51 -8.72 6.62
N SER A 430 -7.12 -8.66 5.35
CA SER A 430 -8.03 -8.95 4.22
C SER A 430 -7.30 -9.60 3.04
N PRO A 431 -7.91 -10.59 2.35
CA PRO A 431 -7.41 -11.12 1.08
C PRO A 431 -7.77 -10.24 -0.12
N GLN A 432 -8.64 -9.24 0.04
CA GLN A 432 -9.21 -8.50 -1.08
C GLN A 432 -8.24 -7.46 -1.65
N VAL A 433 -8.04 -7.48 -2.97
CA VAL A 433 -7.11 -6.58 -3.68
C VAL A 433 -7.53 -5.12 -3.56
N ASP A 434 -8.84 -4.84 -3.59
CA ASP A 434 -9.37 -3.48 -3.47
C ASP A 434 -9.00 -2.85 -2.11
N VAL A 435 -9.16 -3.57 -0.99
CA VAL A 435 -8.74 -3.13 0.35
C VAL A 435 -7.23 -2.87 0.38
N ARG A 436 -6.42 -3.82 -0.12
CA ARG A 436 -4.95 -3.71 -0.08
C ARG A 436 -4.44 -2.54 -0.93
N PHE A 437 -4.99 -2.36 -2.13
CA PHE A 437 -4.64 -1.24 -3.00
C PHE A 437 -5.12 0.11 -2.44
N ALA A 438 -6.33 0.16 -1.88
CA ALA A 438 -6.84 1.37 -1.24
C ALA A 438 -5.98 1.76 -0.03
N THR A 439 -5.56 0.80 0.79
CA THR A 439 -4.60 1.00 1.89
C THR A 439 -3.25 1.55 1.39
N LEU A 440 -2.69 1.00 0.32
CA LEU A 440 -1.45 1.51 -0.29
C LEU A 440 -1.57 2.99 -0.71
N CYS A 441 -2.79 3.43 -1.06
CA CYS A 441 -3.05 4.76 -1.58
C CYS A 441 -3.50 5.78 -0.52
N HIS A 442 -3.75 5.37 0.74
CA HIS A 442 -4.44 6.22 1.72
C HIS A 442 -3.72 7.55 2.00
N ASP A 443 -2.39 7.51 1.98
CA ASP A 443 -1.52 8.61 2.40
C ASP A 443 -0.82 9.33 1.24
N LEU A 444 -1.17 9.05 -0.03
CA LEU A 444 -0.48 9.64 -1.19
C LEU A 444 -0.43 11.18 -1.14
N GLY A 445 -1.44 11.82 -0.55
CA GLY A 445 -1.49 13.28 -0.41
C GLY A 445 -0.42 13.85 0.51
N LYS A 446 0.18 13.07 1.43
CA LYS A 446 1.26 13.55 2.30
C LYS A 446 2.49 13.96 1.49
N GLY A 447 2.75 13.30 0.36
CA GLY A 447 3.81 13.66 -0.60
C GLY A 447 3.63 15.03 -1.26
N LEU A 448 2.44 15.64 -1.18
CA LEU A 448 2.18 17.01 -1.67
C LEU A 448 2.45 18.09 -0.62
N THR A 449 2.68 17.71 0.64
CA THR A 449 2.84 18.68 1.73
C THR A 449 4.19 19.37 1.59
N PRO A 450 4.24 20.72 1.51
CA PRO A 450 5.49 21.46 1.50
C PRO A 450 6.33 21.21 2.76
N PRO A 451 7.68 21.12 2.66
CA PRO A 451 8.55 20.85 3.80
C PRO A 451 8.36 21.79 5.01
N GLU A 452 8.00 23.05 4.77
CA GLU A 452 7.71 24.04 5.81
C GLU A 452 6.48 23.72 6.67
N LEU A 453 5.59 22.84 6.21
CA LEU A 453 4.39 22.39 6.93
C LEU A 453 4.58 21.02 7.60
N TRP A 454 5.71 20.36 7.37
CA TRP A 454 5.99 19.08 8.01
C TRP A 454 6.09 19.22 9.55
N PRO A 455 5.67 18.20 10.31
CA PRO A 455 5.10 16.93 9.88
C PRO A 455 3.54 16.91 9.90
N ARG A 456 2.86 18.06 9.79
CA ARG A 456 1.41 18.16 10.12
C ARG A 456 0.45 17.76 8.99
N HIS A 457 0.90 17.73 7.74
CA HIS A 457 0.16 17.23 6.56
C HIS A 457 -1.34 17.58 6.50
N HIS A 458 -1.71 18.83 6.80
CA HIS A 458 -3.11 19.25 6.79
C HIS A 458 -3.74 19.11 5.40
N GLY A 459 -4.95 18.55 5.34
CA GLY A 459 -5.69 18.41 4.09
C GLY A 459 -5.12 17.38 3.11
N HIS A 460 -4.20 16.53 3.54
CA HIS A 460 -3.59 15.51 2.68
C HIS A 460 -4.63 14.52 2.14
N GLY A 461 -5.66 14.16 2.91
CA GLY A 461 -6.71 13.24 2.45
C GLY A 461 -7.41 13.71 1.16
N PRO A 462 -8.12 14.86 1.17
CA PRO A 462 -8.73 15.42 -0.04
C PRO A 462 -7.73 15.71 -1.18
N ALA A 463 -6.51 16.14 -0.86
CA ALA A 463 -5.47 16.38 -1.87
C ALA A 463 -5.01 15.06 -2.54
N GLY A 464 -4.97 13.96 -1.78
CA GLY A 464 -4.59 12.63 -2.24
C GLY A 464 -5.56 12.04 -3.26
N VAL A 465 -6.86 12.38 -3.21
CA VAL A 465 -7.87 11.85 -4.15
C VAL A 465 -7.47 12.08 -5.60
N LYS A 466 -6.94 13.27 -5.93
CA LYS A 466 -6.50 13.59 -7.29
C LYS A 466 -5.30 12.74 -7.73
N LEU A 467 -4.36 12.46 -6.82
CA LEU A 467 -3.22 11.58 -7.11
C LEU A 467 -3.69 10.14 -7.37
N VAL A 468 -4.62 9.65 -6.55
CA VAL A 468 -5.23 8.32 -6.74
C VAL A 468 -5.89 8.22 -8.11
N GLU A 469 -6.68 9.23 -8.50
CA GLU A 469 -7.33 9.27 -9.82
C GLU A 469 -6.32 9.25 -10.97
N GLN A 470 -5.24 10.03 -10.87
CA GLN A 470 -4.19 10.09 -11.88
C GLN A 470 -3.43 8.77 -12.00
N LEU A 471 -3.03 8.18 -10.88
CA LEU A 471 -2.38 6.87 -10.83
C LEU A 471 -3.28 5.79 -11.43
N CYS A 472 -4.54 5.75 -11.02
CA CYS A 472 -5.49 4.75 -11.50
C CYS A 472 -5.78 4.90 -12.99
N GLN A 473 -5.91 6.13 -13.49
CA GLN A 473 -6.08 6.40 -14.91
C GLN A 473 -4.85 5.98 -15.72
N ARG A 474 -3.64 6.27 -15.21
CA ARG A 474 -2.36 5.93 -15.85
C ARG A 474 -2.15 4.42 -15.94
N LEU A 475 -2.48 3.68 -14.88
CA LEU A 475 -2.29 2.22 -14.81
C LEU A 475 -3.52 1.40 -15.21
N ARG A 476 -4.61 2.06 -15.66
CA ARG A 476 -5.87 1.38 -16.06
C ARG A 476 -6.45 0.50 -14.96
N VAL A 477 -6.37 0.97 -13.72
CA VAL A 477 -6.91 0.27 -12.54
C VAL A 477 -8.43 0.10 -12.68
N PRO A 478 -9.00 -1.10 -12.41
CA PRO A 478 -10.44 -1.32 -12.43
C PRO A 478 -11.22 -0.30 -11.59
N ASN A 479 -12.39 0.12 -12.10
CA ASN A 479 -13.17 1.20 -11.51
C ASN A 479 -13.53 0.97 -10.03
N GLU A 480 -13.91 -0.24 -9.65
CA GLU A 480 -14.28 -0.55 -8.25
C GLU A 480 -13.09 -0.37 -7.29
N ILE A 481 -11.89 -0.78 -7.71
CA ILE A 481 -10.65 -0.62 -6.93
C ILE A 481 -10.28 0.85 -6.81
N ARG A 482 -10.30 1.60 -7.93
CA ARG A 482 -10.07 3.05 -7.95
C ARG A 482 -11.04 3.77 -7.02
N ASP A 483 -12.33 3.46 -7.12
CA ASP A 483 -13.36 4.16 -6.37
C ASP A 483 -13.22 3.93 -4.87
N LEU A 484 -12.87 2.71 -4.43
CA LEU A 484 -12.55 2.46 -3.03
C LEU A 484 -11.29 3.22 -2.59
N ALA A 485 -10.22 3.19 -3.39
CA ALA A 485 -8.98 3.91 -3.08
C ALA A 485 -9.19 5.43 -2.90
N ARG A 486 -10.06 6.04 -3.71
CA ARG A 486 -10.45 7.45 -3.57
C ARG A 486 -11.14 7.72 -2.24
N LEU A 487 -12.11 6.88 -1.87
CA LEU A 487 -12.85 7.02 -0.61
C LEU A 487 -11.96 6.83 0.61
N VAL A 488 -11.03 5.87 0.57
CA VAL A 488 -10.09 5.64 1.67
C VAL A 488 -9.12 6.81 1.81
N ALA A 489 -8.54 7.30 0.70
CA ALA A 489 -7.69 8.49 0.74
C ALA A 489 -8.44 9.71 1.31
N GLU A 490 -9.71 9.91 0.95
CA GLU A 490 -10.50 11.05 1.43
C GLU A 490 -10.92 10.94 2.89
N PHE A 491 -11.33 9.74 3.35
CA PHE A 491 -12.08 9.58 4.60
C PHE A 491 -11.37 8.81 5.71
N HIS A 492 -10.21 8.16 5.50
CA HIS A 492 -9.58 7.35 6.55
C HIS A 492 -9.29 8.16 7.84
N ASP A 493 -8.81 9.42 7.70
CA ASP A 493 -8.62 10.35 8.81
C ASP A 493 -9.92 10.63 9.60
N LEU A 494 -11.05 10.74 8.89
CA LEU A 494 -12.35 10.95 9.53
C LEU A 494 -12.72 9.75 10.40
N ILE A 495 -12.37 8.53 9.98
CA ILE A 495 -12.61 7.31 10.75
C ILE A 495 -11.76 7.29 12.03
N HIS A 496 -10.51 7.77 12.00
CA HIS A 496 -9.69 7.87 13.23
C HIS A 496 -10.34 8.74 14.31
N THR A 497 -11.11 9.75 13.87
CA THR A 497 -11.83 10.70 14.74
C THR A 497 -13.29 10.29 15.03
N PHE A 498 -13.70 9.06 14.69
CA PHE A 498 -15.09 8.61 14.77
C PHE A 498 -15.84 8.97 16.09
N PRO A 499 -15.24 8.85 17.29
CA PRO A 499 -15.90 9.20 18.56
C PRO A 499 -16.34 10.66 18.67
N MET A 500 -15.70 11.55 17.92
CA MET A 500 -15.96 12.98 17.93
C MET A 500 -17.03 13.37 16.90
N LEU A 501 -17.48 12.43 16.06
CA LEU A 501 -18.45 12.70 15.01
C LEU A 501 -19.87 12.73 15.58
N ASN A 502 -20.61 13.79 15.25
CA ASN A 502 -22.04 13.83 15.53
C ASN A 502 -22.80 12.91 14.55
N PRO A 503 -24.01 12.44 14.93
CA PRO A 503 -24.81 11.53 14.09
C PRO A 503 -25.07 12.06 12.67
N LYS A 504 -25.24 13.37 12.49
CA LYS A 504 -25.46 13.98 11.16
C LYS A 504 -24.23 13.85 10.26
N THR A 505 -23.03 13.98 10.82
CA THR A 505 -21.77 13.76 10.09
C THR A 505 -21.59 12.28 9.74
N ILE A 506 -21.96 11.37 10.64
CA ILE A 506 -21.91 9.91 10.38
C ILE A 506 -22.82 9.54 9.21
N VAL A 507 -24.07 10.03 9.17
CA VAL A 507 -24.98 9.79 8.04
C VAL A 507 -24.43 10.37 6.74
N LYS A 508 -23.86 11.58 6.77
CA LYS A 508 -23.19 12.18 5.59
C LYS A 508 -22.02 11.34 5.08
N LEU A 509 -21.25 10.72 5.97
CA LEU A 509 -20.19 9.79 5.59
C LEU A 509 -20.78 8.58 4.85
N PHE A 510 -21.84 7.97 5.38
CA PHE A 510 -22.51 6.84 4.71
C PHE A 510 -23.08 7.20 3.33
N ASP A 511 -23.60 8.42 3.17
CA ASP A 511 -24.01 8.94 1.87
C ASP A 511 -22.82 9.12 0.92
N SER A 512 -21.71 9.68 1.42
CA SER A 512 -20.52 10.00 0.61
C SER A 512 -19.81 8.75 0.11
N ILE A 513 -19.77 7.69 0.93
CA ILE A 513 -19.21 6.40 0.52
C ILE A 513 -20.23 5.52 -0.22
N ASP A 514 -21.47 5.99 -0.39
CA ASP A 514 -22.57 5.25 -1.02
C ASP A 514 -22.86 3.90 -0.35
N ALA A 515 -22.75 3.84 0.98
CA ALA A 515 -22.94 2.62 1.78
C ALA A 515 -24.33 2.00 1.57
N TRP A 516 -25.35 2.82 1.31
CA TRP A 516 -26.72 2.34 1.08
C TRP A 516 -26.88 1.43 -0.14
N ARG A 517 -26.04 1.62 -1.17
CA ARG A 517 -26.01 0.74 -2.36
C ARG A 517 -24.86 -0.26 -2.30
N LYS A 518 -23.75 0.12 -1.65
CA LYS A 518 -22.51 -0.65 -1.54
C LYS A 518 -22.13 -0.82 -0.06
N PRO A 519 -22.90 -1.58 0.74
CA PRO A 519 -22.72 -1.69 2.19
C PRO A 519 -21.35 -2.23 2.59
N GLN A 520 -20.73 -3.06 1.74
CA GLN A 520 -19.38 -3.59 1.94
C GLN A 520 -18.32 -2.50 2.11
N ARG A 521 -18.54 -1.27 1.61
CA ARG A 521 -17.58 -0.16 1.77
C ARG A 521 -17.38 0.25 3.22
N VAL A 522 -18.37 0.05 4.09
CA VAL A 522 -18.23 0.29 5.52
C VAL A 522 -17.17 -0.64 6.12
N GLU A 523 -17.25 -1.93 5.80
CA GLU A 523 -16.26 -2.93 6.21
C GLU A 523 -14.88 -2.61 5.64
N GLN A 524 -14.81 -2.25 4.35
CA GLN A 524 -13.55 -1.92 3.69
C GLN A 524 -12.88 -0.68 4.31
N LEU A 525 -13.63 0.37 4.64
CA LEU A 525 -13.10 1.56 5.33
C LEU A 525 -12.65 1.22 6.75
N ALA A 526 -13.39 0.37 7.46
CA ALA A 526 -12.98 -0.09 8.80
C ALA A 526 -11.65 -0.85 8.73
N LEU A 527 -11.51 -1.80 7.80
CA LEU A 527 -10.29 -2.61 7.62
C LEU A 527 -9.09 -1.76 7.17
N THR A 528 -9.28 -0.85 6.21
CA THR A 528 -8.19 0.03 5.74
C THR A 528 -7.71 0.98 6.83
N SER A 529 -8.62 1.55 7.62
CA SER A 529 -8.27 2.44 8.73
C SER A 529 -7.64 1.68 9.91
N GLU A 530 -8.08 0.45 10.18
CA GLU A 530 -7.41 -0.43 11.16
C GLU A 530 -5.97 -0.77 10.71
N ALA A 531 -5.79 -1.05 9.41
CA ALA A 531 -4.48 -1.32 8.84
C ALA A 531 -3.52 -0.13 8.98
N ASP A 532 -4.01 1.11 8.86
CA ASP A 532 -3.22 2.33 9.06
C ASP A 532 -2.79 2.49 10.53
N VAL A 533 -3.69 2.31 11.51
CA VAL A 533 -3.28 2.40 12.93
C VAL A 533 -2.30 1.30 13.31
N ARG A 534 -2.58 0.07 12.89
CA ARG A 534 -1.75 -1.10 13.22
C ARG A 534 -0.52 -1.23 12.32
N GLY A 535 -0.43 -0.42 11.27
CA GLY A 535 0.70 -0.33 10.34
C GLY A 535 1.85 0.56 10.84
N ARG A 536 1.96 0.80 12.14
CA ARG A 536 2.93 1.72 12.75
C ARG A 536 3.82 0.98 13.73
N THR A 537 5.07 1.42 13.86
CA THR A 537 6.06 0.71 14.68
C THR A 537 5.61 0.64 16.13
N GLY A 538 5.41 -0.56 16.66
CA GLY A 538 4.98 -0.80 18.04
C GLY A 538 3.46 -0.74 18.26
N PHE A 539 2.67 -0.55 17.20
CA PHE A 539 1.20 -0.53 17.25
C PHE A 539 0.57 -1.73 16.53
N GLU A 540 1.34 -2.75 16.16
CA GLU A 540 0.88 -3.88 15.33
C GLU A 540 -0.25 -4.69 15.99
N SER A 541 -0.35 -4.64 17.31
CA SER A 541 -1.39 -5.25 18.14
C SER A 541 -2.36 -4.24 18.77
N ALA A 542 -2.28 -2.95 18.39
CA ALA A 542 -3.15 -1.91 18.93
C ALA A 542 -4.62 -2.23 18.65
N ASP A 543 -5.47 -2.02 19.66
CA ASP A 543 -6.92 -2.09 19.47
C ASP A 543 -7.39 -0.91 18.61
N TYR A 544 -8.37 -1.17 17.73
CA TYR A 544 -8.96 -0.16 16.87
C TYR A 544 -10.49 -0.12 17.03
N PRO A 545 -10.99 0.48 18.13
CA PRO A 545 -12.43 0.54 18.41
C PRO A 545 -13.22 1.37 17.39
N GLN A 546 -12.59 2.33 16.71
CA GLN A 546 -13.23 3.15 15.69
C GLN A 546 -13.80 2.32 14.54
N GLY A 547 -13.10 1.28 14.12
CA GLY A 547 -13.62 0.34 13.11
C GLY A 547 -14.85 -0.43 13.61
N ARG A 548 -14.95 -0.74 14.90
CA ARG A 548 -16.14 -1.39 15.47
C ARG A 548 -17.31 -0.42 15.57
N TRP A 549 -17.07 0.79 16.06
CA TRP A 549 -18.10 1.83 16.16
C TRP A 549 -18.66 2.22 14.79
N LEU A 550 -17.84 2.24 13.74
CA LEU A 550 -18.30 2.46 12.37
C LEU A 550 -19.28 1.36 11.92
N ARG A 551 -18.98 0.09 12.21
CA ARG A 551 -19.86 -1.06 11.90
C ARG A 551 -21.16 -1.00 12.70
N GLU A 552 -21.09 -0.77 14.00
CA GLU A 552 -22.26 -0.63 14.88
C GLU A 552 -23.17 0.53 14.43
N ALA A 553 -22.59 1.69 14.12
CA ALA A 553 -23.34 2.83 13.61
C ALA A 553 -24.02 2.53 12.27
N TRP A 554 -23.40 1.73 11.41
CA TRP A 554 -23.99 1.28 10.16
C TRP A 554 -25.14 0.30 10.39
N GLU A 555 -24.99 -0.67 11.28
CA GLU A 555 -26.08 -1.59 11.67
C GLU A 555 -27.29 -0.82 12.21
N VAL A 556 -27.05 0.18 13.07
CA VAL A 556 -28.11 1.07 13.58
C VAL A 556 -28.75 1.84 12.43
N ALA A 557 -27.97 2.44 11.53
CA ALA A 557 -28.47 3.18 10.39
C ALA A 557 -29.33 2.32 9.44
N GLN A 558 -28.92 1.06 9.21
CA GLN A 558 -29.68 0.09 8.40
C GLN A 558 -30.97 -0.38 9.08
N SER A 559 -31.02 -0.38 10.41
CA SER A 559 -32.19 -0.83 11.17
C SER A 559 -33.36 0.15 11.13
N VAL A 560 -33.15 1.40 10.68
CA VAL A 560 -34.18 2.44 10.65
C VAL A 560 -35.27 2.08 9.64
N PRO A 561 -36.53 1.87 10.07
CA PRO A 561 -37.61 1.50 9.15
C PRO A 561 -37.93 2.64 8.18
N THR A 562 -37.77 2.41 6.88
CA THR A 562 -38.15 3.38 5.84
C THR A 562 -39.65 3.38 5.55
N LYS A 563 -40.39 2.37 6.02
CA LYS A 563 -41.84 2.22 5.76
C LYS A 563 -42.65 3.45 6.19
N ALA A 564 -42.42 3.97 7.39
CA ALA A 564 -43.12 5.16 7.87
C ALA A 564 -42.80 6.41 7.03
N VAL A 565 -41.58 6.52 6.51
CA VAL A 565 -41.14 7.62 5.64
C VAL A 565 -41.79 7.51 4.26
N VAL A 566 -41.88 6.29 3.71
CA VAL A 566 -42.60 6.03 2.45
C VAL A 566 -44.09 6.29 2.59
N GLU A 567 -44.71 5.85 3.69
CA GLU A 567 -46.13 6.08 4.01
C GLU A 567 -46.45 7.57 4.22
N ALA A 568 -45.49 8.37 4.72
CA ALA A 568 -45.61 9.82 4.81
C ALA A 568 -45.49 10.55 3.45
N GLY A 569 -45.30 9.81 2.34
CA GLY A 569 -45.34 10.35 0.97
C GLY A 569 -43.99 10.80 0.41
N PHE A 570 -42.88 10.57 1.11
CA PHE A 570 -41.54 10.85 0.60
C PHE A 570 -41.17 9.86 -0.52
N LYS A 571 -40.46 10.33 -1.57
CA LYS A 571 -40.13 9.52 -2.77
C LYS A 571 -38.63 9.51 -3.04
N ALA A 572 -38.10 8.35 -3.42
CA ALA A 572 -36.72 8.18 -3.88
C ALA A 572 -35.68 8.90 -3.02
N ALA A 573 -35.03 9.95 -3.55
CA ALA A 573 -33.94 10.69 -2.90
C ALA A 573 -34.35 11.37 -1.58
N THR A 574 -35.63 11.69 -1.38
CA THR A 574 -36.13 12.26 -0.11
C THR A 574 -36.38 11.22 0.98
N ILE A 575 -36.45 9.93 0.67
CA ILE A 575 -36.52 8.87 1.70
C ILE A 575 -35.16 8.70 2.39
N LYS A 576 -34.08 9.03 1.67
CA LYS A 576 -32.69 8.93 2.16
C LYS A 576 -32.29 10.07 3.10
N ARG A 577 -32.88 11.26 2.92
CA ARG A 577 -32.65 12.45 3.78
C ARG A 577 -33.55 12.38 4.99
#